data_AF-W7PSB2-F1
#
_entry.id   AF-W7PSB2-F1
#
_cell.length_a   1.000
_cell.length_b   1.000
_cell.length_c   1.000
_cell.angle_alpha   90.00
_cell.angle_beta   90.00
_cell.angle_gamma   90.00
#
_symmetry.space_group_name_H-M   'P 1'
#
loop_
_entity.id
_entity.type
_entity.pdbx_description
1 polymer ?
#
loop_
_entity_poly.entity_id
_entity_poly.type
_entity_poly.pdbx_seq_one_letter_code
_entity_poly.pdbx_strand_id
1 'polypeptide(L)'
;MVGLLAVLMLGSADPASAYPQMIFEQEPNDTLDTAQSFRGAARLVGEVSEGDVDKYLWAVDDAEADQLWRIELQMQGEAPVSATLSLPPVAPEEEQAGGVAVFGEAADSEPESEASQEPTAVLTLEAPPQRPLQRLEPLLVSHGDYLITLSGASGAYQLTLEPVGEAELHGQVAAGAELDALMVAPGRNWLFQIDTERWSLPLELDEADDWLWRLQTRGELDTELTVRLVDTEGEALADEVSGIPLVQRWDSQALPEGSRIEFRHPQGEPIGRVMLRLEQAGPMPDPEPEVVAGSLAEAHPLAPDDAFEAELLPDERMYFRFSLPLERLDGQAWTIRAKGWAARHWSSAWATWSLSRNPAGKGPGAWLSNACSRRPETITWQWPWPIAVPNPIHCELPCSPTRRRPMARWWSLWIVATGPCPWGTAFLWPALSPVSDGAIFGYRCRIPVTPGASRPSVTVSTSSGSTEPTRAGATTWLVV
;
A
#
# COMPACT_ATOMS: atom_id res chain seq x y z
N MET A 1 -30.54 -68.03 -8.22
CA MET A 1 -31.48 -67.21 -7.44
C MET A 1 -30.71 -66.67 -6.25
N VAL A 2 -30.79 -65.36 -6.02
CA VAL A 2 -30.20 -64.61 -4.86
C VAL A 2 -28.70 -64.35 -4.94
N GLY A 3 -28.32 -63.19 -5.51
CA GLY A 3 -27.02 -62.54 -5.30
C GLY A 3 -27.24 -61.36 -4.34
N LEU A 4 -26.67 -61.46 -3.15
CA LEU A 4 -26.82 -60.54 -2.02
C LEU A 4 -25.99 -59.27 -2.29
N LEU A 5 -26.66 -58.18 -2.66
CA LEU A 5 -26.06 -56.85 -2.78
C LEU A 5 -26.09 -56.20 -1.39
N ALA A 6 -24.98 -56.25 -0.66
CA ALA A 6 -24.80 -55.53 0.60
C ALA A 6 -24.40 -54.08 0.28
N VAL A 7 -25.38 -53.17 0.33
CA VAL A 7 -25.16 -51.72 0.26
C VAL A 7 -24.62 -51.29 1.62
N LEU A 8 -23.32 -51.04 1.70
CA LEU A 8 -22.65 -50.34 2.80
C LEU A 8 -23.16 -48.90 2.81
N MET A 9 -24.11 -48.60 3.69
CA MET A 9 -24.45 -47.24 4.11
C MET A 9 -23.33 -46.74 5.05
N LEU A 10 -22.17 -46.40 4.48
CA LEU A 10 -21.23 -45.50 5.12
C LEU A 10 -21.87 -44.10 5.06
N GLY A 11 -22.75 -43.84 6.03
CA GLY A 11 -23.23 -42.49 6.27
C GLY A 11 -22.04 -41.65 6.72
N SER A 12 -21.54 -40.82 5.83
CA SER A 12 -20.80 -39.61 6.19
C SER A 12 -21.72 -38.83 7.13
N ALA A 13 -21.47 -38.95 8.43
CA ALA A 13 -21.96 -37.98 9.38
C ALA A 13 -21.23 -36.68 9.00
N ASP A 14 -21.88 -35.85 8.18
CA ASP A 14 -21.54 -34.44 8.15
C ASP A 14 -21.50 -34.01 9.62
N PRO A 15 -20.39 -33.44 10.12
CA PRO A 15 -20.39 -32.84 11.44
C PRO A 15 -21.46 -31.76 11.37
N ALA A 16 -22.64 -32.08 11.91
CA ALA A 16 -23.74 -31.15 11.98
C ALA A 16 -23.18 -29.96 12.74
N SER A 17 -22.98 -28.84 12.02
CA SER A 17 -22.58 -27.57 12.59
C SER A 17 -23.53 -27.28 13.73
N ALA A 18 -23.10 -27.63 14.94
CA ALA A 18 -23.90 -27.47 16.13
C ALA A 18 -24.04 -25.97 16.29
N TYR A 19 -25.29 -25.50 16.31
CA TYR A 19 -25.56 -24.09 16.56
C TYR A 19 -24.77 -23.66 17.82
N PRO A 20 -24.12 -22.47 17.79
CA PRO A 20 -23.33 -22.01 18.92
C PRO A 20 -24.20 -22.04 20.18
N GLN A 21 -23.66 -22.58 21.26
CA GLN A 21 -24.40 -22.70 22.51
C GLN A 21 -24.70 -21.30 23.06
N MET A 22 -25.91 -21.05 23.53
CA MET A 22 -26.25 -19.78 24.17
C MET A 22 -25.88 -19.87 25.65
N ILE A 23 -24.99 -18.98 26.10
CA ILE A 23 -24.54 -18.90 27.49
C ILE A 23 -24.96 -17.53 28.03
N PHE A 24 -25.75 -17.55 29.09
CA PHE A 24 -26.12 -16.35 29.82
C PHE A 24 -25.21 -16.23 31.05
N GLU A 25 -24.80 -15.01 31.35
CA GLU A 25 -24.02 -14.69 32.55
C GLU A 25 -24.64 -15.27 33.83
N GLN A 26 -23.79 -15.64 34.79
CA GLN A 26 -24.20 -16.15 36.10
C GLN A 26 -23.26 -15.60 37.18
N GLU A 27 -23.78 -14.68 38.00
CA GLU A 27 -23.03 -14.09 39.10
C GLU A 27 -22.94 -14.99 40.35
N PRO A 28 -21.82 -14.94 41.09
CA PRO A 28 -20.62 -14.14 40.82
C PRO A 28 -19.71 -14.80 39.76
N ASN A 29 -19.12 -14.02 38.85
CA ASN A 29 -18.11 -14.48 37.89
C ASN A 29 -16.86 -13.57 37.76
N ASP A 30 -16.60 -12.73 38.77
CA ASP A 30 -15.51 -11.73 38.77
C ASP A 30 -14.08 -12.29 38.81
N THR A 31 -13.93 -13.55 39.23
CA THR A 31 -12.63 -14.19 39.49
C THR A 31 -12.41 -15.40 38.58
N LEU A 32 -11.15 -15.85 38.45
CA LEU A 32 -10.84 -17.06 37.68
C LEU A 32 -11.56 -18.29 38.26
N ASP A 33 -11.61 -18.43 39.58
CA ASP A 33 -12.24 -19.56 40.28
C ASP A 33 -13.76 -19.59 40.11
N THR A 34 -14.37 -18.42 39.86
CA THR A 34 -15.81 -18.26 39.63
C THR A 34 -16.17 -18.13 38.15
N ALA A 35 -15.19 -18.14 37.26
CA ALA A 35 -15.42 -17.95 35.83
C ALA A 35 -16.26 -19.09 35.25
N GLN A 36 -17.30 -18.75 34.49
CA GLN A 36 -18.15 -19.76 33.88
C GLN A 36 -17.42 -20.45 32.73
N SER A 37 -17.26 -21.78 32.82
CA SER A 37 -16.54 -22.56 31.81
C SER A 37 -17.47 -23.07 30.70
N PHE A 38 -16.95 -23.13 29.48
CA PHE A 38 -17.60 -23.75 28.34
C PHE A 38 -16.58 -24.26 27.30
N ARG A 39 -17.03 -25.10 26.38
CA ARG A 39 -16.19 -25.64 25.28
C ARG A 39 -16.77 -25.27 23.94
N GLY A 40 -15.91 -24.99 22.97
CA GLY A 40 -16.29 -24.88 21.56
C GLY A 40 -17.09 -23.63 21.22
N ALA A 41 -17.96 -23.72 20.21
CA ALA A 41 -18.73 -22.59 19.72
C ALA A 41 -19.75 -22.10 20.74
N ALA A 42 -19.78 -20.79 21.00
CA ALA A 42 -20.67 -20.19 21.98
C ALA A 42 -21.08 -18.76 21.63
N ARG A 43 -22.21 -18.36 22.18
CA ARG A 43 -22.68 -16.98 22.23
C ARG A 43 -22.93 -16.61 23.69
N LEU A 44 -22.03 -15.80 24.24
CA LEU A 44 -22.11 -15.27 25.59
C LEU A 44 -22.99 -14.03 25.57
N VAL A 45 -23.93 -13.93 26.51
CA VAL A 45 -24.88 -12.82 26.63
C VAL A 45 -24.91 -12.39 28.09
N GLY A 46 -24.69 -11.10 28.33
CA GLY A 46 -24.66 -10.53 29.67
C GLY A 46 -24.75 -9.01 29.66
N GLU A 47 -24.56 -8.40 30.82
CA GLU A 47 -24.56 -6.97 31.07
C GLU A 47 -23.36 -6.61 31.96
N VAL A 48 -22.50 -5.71 31.50
CA VAL A 48 -21.42 -5.16 32.34
C VAL A 48 -21.87 -3.83 32.95
N SER A 49 -21.50 -3.60 34.21
CA SER A 49 -21.71 -2.34 34.93
C SER A 49 -20.39 -1.72 35.42
N GLU A 50 -20.42 -0.48 35.95
CA GLU A 50 -19.19 0.22 36.34
C GLU A 50 -18.48 -0.50 37.50
N GLY A 51 -17.28 -1.01 37.23
CA GLY A 51 -16.46 -1.75 38.19
C GLY A 51 -16.70 -3.27 38.18
N ASP A 52 -17.62 -3.73 37.34
CA ASP A 52 -17.99 -5.11 37.09
C ASP A 52 -17.06 -5.75 36.05
N VAL A 53 -16.73 -7.03 36.22
CA VAL A 53 -15.84 -7.74 35.30
C VAL A 53 -16.27 -9.18 35.14
N ASP A 54 -16.87 -9.51 34.02
CA ASP A 54 -17.34 -10.88 33.80
C ASP A 54 -16.22 -11.74 33.23
N LYS A 55 -15.99 -12.91 33.84
CA LYS A 55 -15.01 -13.88 33.35
C LYS A 55 -15.64 -15.18 32.89
N TYR A 56 -15.12 -15.67 31.77
CA TYR A 56 -15.46 -16.98 31.21
C TYR A 56 -14.20 -17.75 30.86
N LEU A 57 -14.23 -19.07 31.07
CA LEU A 57 -13.15 -19.97 30.67
C LEU A 57 -13.59 -20.73 29.43
N TRP A 58 -12.95 -20.45 28.30
CA TRP A 58 -13.22 -21.07 27.02
C TRP A 58 -12.19 -22.16 26.72
N ALA A 59 -12.64 -23.40 26.65
CA ALA A 59 -11.81 -24.53 26.24
C ALA A 59 -11.97 -24.82 24.74
N VAL A 60 -10.85 -24.94 24.03
CA VAL A 60 -10.75 -25.38 22.63
C VAL A 60 -10.01 -26.71 22.63
N ASP A 61 -10.65 -27.76 22.12
CA ASP A 61 -9.99 -29.07 21.98
C ASP A 61 -9.22 -29.23 20.67
N ASP A 62 -8.48 -30.32 20.53
CA ASP A 62 -7.65 -30.58 19.34
C ASP A 62 -8.46 -30.60 18.04
N ALA A 63 -9.69 -31.13 18.06
CA ALA A 63 -10.54 -31.20 16.86
C ALA A 63 -11.11 -29.82 16.50
N GLU A 64 -11.34 -28.99 17.51
CA GLU A 64 -11.77 -27.61 17.39
C GLU A 64 -10.64 -26.67 16.97
N ALA A 65 -9.40 -26.99 17.32
CA ALA A 65 -8.23 -26.22 16.92
C ALA A 65 -8.08 -26.20 15.39
N ASP A 66 -8.47 -27.26 14.69
CA ASP A 66 -8.44 -27.36 13.22
C ASP A 66 -9.52 -26.49 12.52
N GLN A 67 -10.24 -25.64 13.25
CA GLN A 67 -11.21 -24.70 12.71
C GLN A 67 -10.64 -23.29 12.60
N LEU A 68 -11.14 -22.53 11.62
CA LEU A 68 -11.01 -21.08 11.59
C LEU A 68 -12.11 -20.47 12.46
N TRP A 69 -11.72 -19.65 13.42
CA TRP A 69 -12.62 -19.07 14.41
C TRP A 69 -12.95 -17.62 14.07
N ARG A 70 -14.24 -17.28 14.08
CA ARG A 70 -14.72 -15.91 14.07
C ARG A 70 -15.08 -15.51 15.49
N ILE A 71 -14.52 -14.38 15.91
CA ILE A 71 -14.83 -13.73 17.19
C ILE A 71 -15.49 -12.38 16.90
N GLU A 72 -16.66 -12.19 17.48
CA GLU A 72 -17.50 -11.01 17.28
C GLU A 72 -18.04 -10.50 18.61
N LEU A 73 -17.75 -9.24 18.92
CA LEU A 73 -18.33 -8.55 20.06
C LEU A 73 -19.40 -7.57 19.57
N GLN A 74 -20.61 -7.73 20.10
CA GLN A 74 -21.70 -6.79 19.92
C GLN A 74 -22.09 -6.19 21.27
N MET A 75 -22.42 -4.91 21.30
CA MET A 75 -22.88 -4.20 22.50
C MET A 75 -24.24 -3.53 22.26
N GLN A 76 -24.97 -3.29 23.35
CA GLN A 76 -26.15 -2.42 23.43
C GLN A 76 -26.06 -1.57 24.71
N GLY A 77 -25.94 -0.24 24.57
CA GLY A 77 -25.63 0.65 25.68
C GLY A 77 -25.07 2.00 25.25
N GLU A 78 -24.75 2.84 26.23
CA GLU A 78 -24.19 4.19 26.00
C GLU A 78 -22.67 4.25 26.23
N ALA A 79 -22.06 3.18 26.77
CA ALA A 79 -20.64 3.08 27.02
C ALA A 79 -19.99 1.95 26.20
N PRO A 80 -18.68 2.03 25.90
CA PRO A 80 -17.97 0.95 25.23
C PRO A 80 -17.90 -0.30 26.13
N VAL A 81 -17.95 -1.46 25.48
CA VAL A 81 -17.64 -2.76 26.09
C VAL A 81 -16.36 -3.30 25.47
N SER A 82 -15.48 -3.85 26.29
CA SER A 82 -14.26 -4.52 25.89
C SER A 82 -14.33 -6.01 26.21
N ALA A 83 -13.80 -6.85 25.33
CA ALA A 83 -13.57 -8.27 25.57
C ALA A 83 -12.08 -8.57 25.35
N THR A 84 -11.42 -9.09 26.38
CA THR A 84 -10.02 -9.50 26.32
C THR A 84 -9.90 -11.00 26.45
N LEU A 85 -9.25 -11.65 25.48
CA LEU A 85 -8.85 -13.05 25.57
C LEU A 85 -7.40 -13.08 26.07
N SER A 86 -7.14 -13.99 27.00
CA SER A 86 -5.84 -14.17 27.62
C SER A 86 -5.57 -15.64 27.89
N LEU A 87 -4.30 -16.01 27.94
CA LEU A 87 -3.90 -17.32 28.46
C LEU A 87 -4.10 -17.30 29.99
N PRO A 88 -4.77 -18.31 30.56
CA PRO A 88 -4.91 -18.41 32.00
C PRO A 88 -3.53 -18.51 32.65
N PRO A 89 -3.36 -18.02 33.89
CA PRO A 89 -2.10 -18.18 34.60
C PRO A 89 -1.80 -19.67 34.72
N VAL A 90 -0.60 -20.07 34.30
CA VAL A 90 -0.12 -21.42 34.54
C VAL A 90 0.07 -21.52 36.05
N ALA A 91 -0.77 -22.32 36.71
CA ALA A 91 -0.54 -22.63 38.11
C ALA A 91 0.90 -23.14 38.20
N PRO A 92 1.74 -22.61 39.11
CA PRO A 92 3.07 -23.17 39.30
C PRO A 92 2.85 -24.66 39.48
N GLU A 93 3.43 -25.47 38.59
CA GLU A 93 3.41 -26.91 38.76
C GLU A 93 3.95 -27.11 40.17
N GLU A 94 3.05 -27.42 41.12
CA GLU A 94 3.47 -27.93 42.42
C GLU A 94 4.35 -29.08 42.02
N GLU A 95 5.67 -28.92 42.16
CA GLU A 95 6.63 -29.96 41.86
C GLU A 95 6.04 -31.19 42.53
N GLN A 96 5.46 -32.10 41.74
CA GLN A 96 5.07 -33.39 42.23
C GLN A 96 6.42 -34.01 42.53
N ALA A 97 6.87 -33.77 43.75
CA ALA A 97 8.03 -34.34 44.35
C ALA A 97 7.73 -35.84 44.46
N GLY A 98 7.84 -36.52 43.32
CA GLY A 98 8.16 -37.93 43.20
C GLY A 98 9.61 -38.20 43.63
N GLY A 99 10.19 -37.31 44.43
CA GLY A 99 11.38 -37.56 45.22
C GLY A 99 10.97 -38.37 46.44
N VAL A 100 11.37 -39.63 46.46
CA VAL A 100 11.45 -40.47 47.66
C VAL A 100 11.87 -39.60 48.85
N ALA A 101 10.95 -39.39 49.80
CA ALA A 101 11.22 -38.59 51.00
C ALA A 101 12.46 -39.14 51.73
N VAL A 102 13.58 -38.44 51.59
CA VAL A 102 14.74 -38.64 52.46
C VAL A 102 14.33 -38.08 53.81
N PHE A 103 13.96 -38.98 54.72
CA PHE A 103 13.64 -38.64 56.11
C PHE A 103 14.85 -38.00 56.78
N GLY A 104 14.76 -36.69 57.05
CA GLY A 104 15.59 -36.03 58.04
C GLY A 104 16.42 -34.88 57.51
N GLU A 105 15.77 -33.79 57.08
CA GLU A 105 16.35 -32.45 57.22
C GLU A 105 15.19 -31.45 57.26
N ALA A 106 14.98 -30.86 58.43
CA ALA A 106 14.08 -29.72 58.59
C ALA A 106 14.80 -28.50 58.01
N ALA A 107 14.58 -28.22 56.73
CA ALA A 107 14.93 -26.95 56.13
C ALA A 107 13.75 -26.01 56.33
N ASP A 108 13.93 -25.02 57.22
CA ASP A 108 13.14 -23.80 57.28
C ASP A 108 13.36 -23.05 55.95
N SER A 109 12.58 -23.40 54.93
CA SER A 109 12.48 -22.64 53.69
C SER A 109 11.20 -21.82 53.76
N GLU A 110 11.34 -20.53 54.02
CA GLU A 110 10.25 -19.56 53.88
C GLU A 110 9.66 -19.69 52.46
N PRO A 111 8.32 -19.71 52.29
CA PRO A 111 7.71 -19.80 50.98
C PRO A 111 8.13 -18.56 50.19
N GLU A 112 9.01 -18.74 49.20
CA GLU A 112 9.29 -17.72 48.20
C GLU A 112 7.96 -17.33 47.56
N SER A 113 7.67 -16.03 47.57
CA SER A 113 6.44 -15.42 47.07
C SER A 113 5.91 -16.14 45.83
N GLU A 114 4.69 -16.66 45.96
CA GLU A 114 3.78 -16.96 44.86
C GLU A 114 3.74 -15.73 43.95
N ALA A 115 4.56 -15.73 42.91
CA ALA A 115 4.46 -14.75 41.85
C ALA A 115 3.13 -15.03 41.16
N SER A 116 2.09 -14.30 41.54
CA SER A 116 0.81 -14.27 40.84
C SER A 116 1.11 -13.84 39.41
N GLN A 117 1.28 -14.81 38.51
CA GLN A 117 1.47 -14.53 37.10
C GLN A 117 0.18 -13.89 36.59
N GLU A 118 0.28 -12.66 36.10
CA GLU A 118 -0.86 -12.01 35.47
C GLU A 118 -1.19 -12.73 34.16
N PRO A 119 -2.49 -12.89 33.82
CA PRO A 119 -2.88 -13.49 32.57
C PRO A 119 -2.31 -12.68 31.38
N THR A 120 -1.75 -13.38 30.40
CA THR A 120 -1.14 -12.73 29.23
C THR A 120 -2.22 -12.50 28.19
N ALA A 121 -2.55 -11.23 27.94
CA ALA A 121 -3.54 -10.85 26.92
C ALA A 121 -3.04 -11.16 25.51
N VAL A 122 -3.83 -11.92 24.75
CA VAL A 122 -3.52 -12.32 23.37
C VAL A 122 -4.39 -11.58 22.35
N LEU A 123 -5.57 -11.09 22.76
CA LEU A 123 -6.49 -10.38 21.88
C LEU A 123 -7.43 -9.47 22.67
N THR A 124 -7.67 -8.27 22.16
CA THR A 124 -8.69 -7.34 22.71
C THR A 124 -9.64 -6.88 21.61
N LEU A 125 -10.94 -6.98 21.86
CA LEU A 125 -12.00 -6.39 21.05
C LEU A 125 -12.65 -5.26 21.83
N GLU A 126 -12.86 -4.12 21.18
CA GLU A 126 -13.61 -3.00 21.74
C GLU A 126 -14.80 -2.68 20.83
N ALA A 127 -16.00 -2.63 21.42
CA ALA A 127 -17.22 -2.26 20.73
C ALA A 127 -17.75 -0.94 21.32
N PRO A 128 -17.43 0.21 20.70
CA PRO A 128 -17.92 1.52 21.16
C PRO A 128 -19.37 1.78 20.70
N PRO A 129 -20.11 2.70 21.33
CA PRO A 129 -21.51 3.00 20.98
C PRO A 129 -21.72 3.40 19.51
N GLN A 130 -20.73 4.06 18.89
CA GLN A 130 -20.79 4.49 17.49
C GLN A 130 -20.55 3.33 16.50
N ARG A 131 -19.95 2.24 16.98
CA ARG A 131 -19.67 1.03 16.23
C ARG A 131 -19.97 -0.17 17.15
N PRO A 132 -21.25 -0.46 17.41
CA PRO A 132 -21.66 -1.43 18.43
C PRO A 132 -21.40 -2.89 18.03
N LEU A 133 -20.66 -3.10 16.93
CA LEU A 133 -20.29 -4.40 16.40
C LEU A 133 -18.84 -4.35 15.96
N GLN A 134 -18.01 -5.15 16.64
CA GLN A 134 -16.62 -5.38 16.28
C GLN A 134 -16.47 -6.85 15.90
N ARG A 135 -15.99 -7.09 14.68
CA ARG A 135 -15.77 -8.44 14.13
C ARG A 135 -14.35 -8.53 13.64
N LEU A 136 -13.68 -9.62 13.99
CA LEU A 136 -12.34 -9.94 13.51
C LEU A 136 -12.39 -10.80 12.25
N GLU A 137 -11.30 -10.73 11.48
CA GLU A 137 -11.02 -11.73 10.46
C GLU A 137 -10.90 -13.12 11.12
N PRO A 138 -11.20 -14.22 10.40
CA PRO A 138 -11.06 -15.56 10.96
C PRO A 138 -9.65 -15.83 11.47
N LEU A 139 -9.55 -16.37 12.68
CA LEU A 139 -8.31 -16.63 13.42
C LEU A 139 -8.01 -18.12 13.50
N LEU A 140 -6.72 -18.45 13.61
CA LEU A 140 -6.27 -19.76 14.08
C LEU A 140 -6.23 -19.71 15.60
N VAL A 141 -6.89 -20.64 16.27
CA VAL A 141 -6.93 -20.71 17.75
C VAL A 141 -6.36 -22.05 18.17
N SER A 142 -5.30 -22.02 18.98
CA SER A 142 -4.66 -23.23 19.50
C SER A 142 -5.63 -24.02 20.39
N HIS A 143 -5.35 -25.30 20.54
CA HIS A 143 -5.99 -26.09 21.59
C HIS A 143 -5.54 -25.55 22.95
N GLY A 144 -6.44 -25.57 23.93
CA GLY A 144 -6.16 -25.07 25.27
C GLY A 144 -7.30 -24.26 25.85
N ASP A 145 -7.03 -23.68 27.01
CA ASP A 145 -7.97 -22.85 27.73
C ASP A 145 -7.64 -21.37 27.54
N TYR A 146 -8.67 -20.56 27.35
CA TYR A 146 -8.59 -19.11 27.21
C TYR A 146 -9.50 -18.44 28.23
N LEU A 147 -8.94 -17.49 28.99
CA LEU A 147 -9.71 -16.63 29.86
C LEU A 147 -10.24 -15.44 29.06
N ILE A 148 -11.56 -15.37 28.93
CA ILE A 148 -12.28 -14.23 28.37
C ILE A 148 -12.66 -13.32 29.54
N THR A 149 -12.28 -12.05 29.46
CA THR A 149 -12.65 -11.01 30.42
C THR A 149 -13.46 -9.93 29.69
N LEU A 150 -14.70 -9.71 30.12
CA LEU A 150 -15.56 -8.64 29.64
C LEU A 150 -15.58 -7.50 30.65
N SER A 151 -15.49 -6.27 30.17
CA SER A 151 -15.57 -5.09 31.03
C SER A 151 -16.15 -3.89 30.30
N GLY A 152 -16.72 -2.96 31.05
CA GLY A 152 -17.31 -1.73 30.53
C GLY A 152 -17.86 -0.86 31.65
N ALA A 153 -18.38 0.32 31.30
CA ALA A 153 -19.02 1.18 32.30
C ALA A 153 -20.53 0.90 32.43
N SER A 154 -21.19 0.51 31.33
CA SER A 154 -22.58 0.06 31.31
C SER A 154 -22.95 -0.48 29.93
N GLY A 155 -23.62 -1.63 29.87
CA GLY A 155 -24.29 -2.09 28.66
C GLY A 155 -24.43 -3.60 28.58
N ALA A 156 -25.45 -4.03 27.84
CA ALA A 156 -25.58 -5.42 27.46
C ALA A 156 -24.57 -5.76 26.37
N TYR A 157 -24.00 -6.96 26.42
CA TYR A 157 -23.09 -7.46 25.40
C TYR A 157 -23.55 -8.80 24.86
N GLN A 158 -23.04 -9.11 23.68
CA GLN A 158 -23.10 -10.41 23.06
C GLN A 158 -21.75 -10.72 22.43
N LEU A 159 -21.00 -11.66 23.00
CA LEU A 159 -19.76 -12.18 22.42
C LEU A 159 -20.05 -13.50 21.70
N THR A 160 -19.79 -13.57 20.40
CA THR A 160 -19.94 -14.79 19.60
C THR A 160 -18.57 -15.35 19.23
N LEU A 161 -18.36 -16.63 19.52
CA LEU A 161 -17.20 -17.44 19.18
C LEU A 161 -17.71 -18.59 18.33
N GLU A 162 -17.37 -18.63 17.04
CA GLU A 162 -17.91 -19.66 16.15
C GLU A 162 -16.89 -20.11 15.09
N PRO A 163 -16.86 -21.41 14.75
CA PRO A 163 -16.10 -21.90 13.62
C PRO A 163 -16.76 -21.43 12.32
N VAL A 164 -15.96 -20.96 11.36
CA VAL A 164 -16.43 -20.46 10.06
C VAL A 164 -15.93 -21.28 8.87
N GLY A 165 -15.08 -22.25 9.13
CA GLY A 165 -14.58 -23.19 8.13
C GLY A 165 -13.45 -24.03 8.72
N GLU A 166 -13.20 -25.18 8.10
CA GLU A 166 -12.07 -26.04 8.46
C GLU A 166 -10.77 -25.46 7.92
N ALA A 167 -9.71 -25.59 8.71
CA ALA A 167 -8.35 -25.30 8.31
C ALA A 167 -7.65 -26.65 8.05
N GLU A 168 -7.61 -27.06 6.78
CA GLU A 168 -6.98 -28.32 6.40
C GLU A 168 -5.45 -28.19 6.54
N LEU A 169 -4.85 -29.01 7.40
CA LEU A 169 -3.40 -29.07 7.55
C LEU A 169 -2.75 -29.63 6.27
N HIS A 170 -1.98 -28.79 5.58
CA HIS A 170 -1.32 -29.16 4.33
C HIS A 170 0.04 -29.80 4.55
N GLY A 171 0.70 -29.48 5.65
CA GLY A 171 2.00 -30.05 5.96
C GLY A 171 2.47 -29.71 7.36
N GLN A 172 3.31 -30.58 7.89
CA GLN A 172 4.02 -30.39 9.15
C GLN A 172 5.51 -30.29 8.86
N VAL A 173 6.13 -29.24 9.37
CA VAL A 173 7.55 -28.96 9.26
C VAL A 173 8.19 -29.31 10.58
N ALA A 174 9.03 -30.33 10.57
CA ALA A 174 9.98 -30.60 11.63
C ALA A 174 11.41 -30.22 11.19
N ALA A 175 12.33 -30.12 12.16
CA ALA A 175 13.74 -29.88 11.88
C ALA A 175 14.28 -30.91 10.87
N GLY A 176 14.78 -30.44 9.73
CA GLY A 176 15.34 -31.27 8.66
C GLY A 176 14.34 -31.79 7.63
N ALA A 177 13.09 -31.31 7.62
CA ALA A 177 12.15 -31.60 6.54
C ALA A 177 12.65 -31.09 5.17
N GLU A 178 12.36 -31.84 4.10
CA GLU A 178 12.67 -31.41 2.72
C GLU A 178 11.72 -30.27 2.29
N LEU A 179 12.30 -29.18 1.77
CA LEU A 179 11.58 -27.96 1.37
C LEU A 179 10.67 -28.19 0.15
N ASP A 180 11.05 -29.09 -0.76
CA ASP A 180 10.40 -29.23 -2.07
C ASP A 180 8.96 -29.77 -1.99
N ALA A 181 8.57 -30.35 -0.84
CA ALA A 181 7.22 -30.85 -0.62
C ALA A 181 6.24 -29.78 -0.11
N LEU A 182 6.73 -28.62 0.33
CA LEU A 182 5.95 -27.60 1.03
C LEU A 182 6.07 -26.26 0.30
N MET A 183 5.12 -26.00 -0.60
CA MET A 183 5.02 -24.76 -1.37
C MET A 183 3.64 -24.14 -1.22
N VAL A 184 3.58 -22.81 -1.33
CA VAL A 184 2.33 -22.06 -1.26
C VAL A 184 1.89 -21.70 -2.68
N ALA A 185 0.94 -22.47 -3.21
CA ALA A 185 0.33 -22.20 -4.51
C ALA A 185 -0.86 -21.22 -4.40
N PRO A 186 -1.19 -20.51 -5.48
CA PRO A 186 -2.31 -19.57 -5.45
C PRO A 186 -3.68 -20.24 -5.41
N GLY A 187 -4.67 -19.49 -4.93
CA GLY A 187 -6.09 -19.84 -5.05
C GLY A 187 -6.71 -20.63 -3.89
N ARG A 188 -5.94 -20.94 -2.84
CA ARG A 188 -6.46 -21.56 -1.61
C ARG A 188 -5.74 -21.09 -0.35
N ASN A 189 -6.31 -21.46 0.80
CA ASN A 189 -5.65 -21.31 2.09
C ASN A 189 -4.75 -22.53 2.34
N TRP A 190 -3.53 -22.29 2.80
CA TRP A 190 -2.55 -23.30 3.17
C TRP A 190 -2.25 -23.20 4.65
N LEU A 191 -2.57 -24.24 5.43
CA LEU A 191 -2.22 -24.31 6.84
C LEU A 191 -0.98 -25.19 7.02
N PHE A 192 0.01 -24.68 7.74
CA PHE A 192 1.21 -25.43 8.10
C PHE A 192 1.36 -25.46 9.62
N GLN A 193 1.82 -26.59 10.14
CA GLN A 193 2.36 -26.73 11.50
C GLN A 193 3.89 -26.61 11.42
N ILE A 194 4.49 -25.64 12.09
CA ILE A 194 5.93 -25.37 12.02
C ILE A 194 6.56 -25.56 13.41
N ASP A 195 7.16 -26.73 13.62
CA ASP A 195 7.73 -27.15 14.91
C ASP A 195 9.19 -26.72 15.08
N THR A 196 9.56 -25.57 14.53
CA THR A 196 10.91 -24.98 14.56
C THR A 196 10.81 -23.48 14.82
N GLU A 197 11.87 -22.88 15.37
CA GLU A 197 11.92 -21.44 15.68
C GLU A 197 11.98 -20.54 14.44
N ARG A 198 12.44 -21.08 13.32
CA ARG A 198 12.63 -20.38 12.05
C ARG A 198 12.31 -21.29 10.89
N TRP A 199 11.63 -20.74 9.90
CA TRP A 199 11.31 -21.47 8.68
C TRP A 199 11.15 -20.54 7.48
N SER A 200 11.28 -21.09 6.27
CA SER A 200 11.04 -20.36 5.03
C SER A 200 10.21 -21.21 4.09
N LEU A 201 9.12 -20.65 3.57
CA LEU A 201 8.22 -21.32 2.62
C LEU A 201 8.33 -20.66 1.24
N PRO A 202 8.65 -21.43 0.18
CA PRO A 202 8.63 -20.93 -1.18
C PRO A 202 7.19 -20.63 -1.64
N LEU A 203 7.05 -19.58 -2.45
CA LEU A 203 5.79 -19.23 -3.12
C LEU A 203 5.83 -19.77 -4.55
N GLU A 204 4.80 -20.51 -4.96
CA GLU A 204 4.66 -21.00 -6.33
C GLU A 204 3.98 -19.90 -7.17
N LEU A 205 4.76 -19.30 -8.07
CA LEU A 205 4.38 -18.10 -8.82
C LEU A 205 4.38 -18.42 -10.32
N ASP A 206 3.30 -19.04 -10.80
CA ASP A 206 3.08 -19.21 -12.23
C ASP A 206 2.95 -17.82 -12.89
N GLU A 207 3.71 -17.60 -13.97
CA GLU A 207 3.68 -16.32 -14.72
C GLU A 207 3.96 -15.12 -13.80
N ALA A 208 4.95 -15.25 -12.91
CA ALA A 208 5.27 -14.27 -11.86
C ALA A 208 5.35 -12.81 -12.36
N ASP A 209 5.92 -12.59 -13.56
CA ASP A 209 6.12 -11.27 -14.15
C ASP A 209 4.82 -10.62 -14.69
N ASP A 210 3.75 -11.40 -14.88
CA ASP A 210 2.50 -10.94 -15.48
C ASP A 210 1.50 -10.45 -14.42
N TRP A 211 1.74 -10.72 -13.13
CA TRP A 211 0.77 -10.49 -12.07
C TRP A 211 1.36 -9.73 -10.87
N LEU A 212 0.53 -8.83 -10.34
CA LEU A 212 0.65 -8.38 -8.97
C LEU A 212 -0.05 -9.42 -8.07
N TRP A 213 0.58 -9.71 -6.94
CA TRP A 213 0.14 -10.72 -6.00
C TRP A 213 -0.41 -10.12 -4.73
N ARG A 214 -1.31 -10.85 -4.09
CA ARG A 214 -1.76 -10.61 -2.72
C ARG A 214 -1.35 -11.81 -1.89
N LEU A 215 -0.60 -11.55 -0.83
CA LEU A 215 -0.23 -12.55 0.17
C LEU A 215 -0.89 -12.19 1.49
N GLN A 216 -1.63 -13.12 2.07
CA GLN A 216 -2.18 -13.03 3.41
C GLN A 216 -1.50 -14.07 4.28
N THR A 217 -1.12 -13.68 5.49
CA THR A 217 -0.56 -14.56 6.51
C THR A 217 -1.30 -14.37 7.83
N ARG A 218 -1.58 -15.48 8.50
CA ARG A 218 -2.21 -15.52 9.82
C ARG A 218 -1.42 -16.47 10.71
N GLY A 219 -0.96 -15.98 11.86
CA GLY A 219 -0.42 -16.80 12.93
C GLY A 219 -1.52 -17.29 13.87
N GLU A 220 -1.13 -18.17 14.78
CA GLU A 220 -1.95 -18.68 15.87
C GLU A 220 -2.25 -17.59 16.92
N LEU A 221 -3.40 -17.70 17.60
CA LEU A 221 -3.93 -16.68 18.52
C LEU A 221 -2.93 -16.31 19.64
N ASP A 222 -2.27 -17.31 20.18
CA ASP A 222 -1.45 -17.28 21.38
C ASP A 222 0.06 -17.31 21.11
N THR A 223 0.47 -17.31 19.84
CA THR A 223 1.88 -17.44 19.45
C THR A 223 2.40 -16.16 18.81
N GLU A 224 3.53 -15.66 19.30
CA GLU A 224 4.19 -14.51 18.69
C GLU A 224 4.92 -14.90 17.42
N LEU A 225 4.61 -14.17 16.35
CA LEU A 225 5.17 -14.45 15.04
C LEU A 225 5.79 -13.20 14.45
N THR A 226 7.01 -13.35 13.94
CA THR A 226 7.64 -12.41 13.03
C THR A 226 7.64 -12.98 11.62
N VAL A 227 7.21 -12.18 10.63
CA VAL A 227 7.18 -12.55 9.22
C VAL A 227 7.94 -11.55 8.36
N ARG A 228 8.61 -12.07 7.33
CA ARG A 228 9.29 -11.26 6.31
C ARG A 228 9.09 -11.86 4.93
N LEU A 229 8.78 -11.01 3.96
CA LEU A 229 8.67 -11.38 2.55
C LEU A 229 9.99 -11.06 1.86
N VAL A 230 10.60 -12.05 1.18
CA VAL A 230 11.90 -11.88 0.54
C VAL A 230 11.92 -12.46 -0.87
N ASP A 231 12.83 -11.94 -1.69
CA ASP A 231 13.11 -12.46 -3.02
C ASP A 231 14.06 -13.68 -3.00
N THR A 232 14.54 -14.07 -4.18
CA THR A 232 15.49 -15.18 -4.35
C THR A 232 16.85 -14.93 -3.70
N GLU A 233 17.32 -13.68 -3.70
CA GLU A 233 18.58 -13.27 -3.07
C GLU A 233 18.44 -13.09 -1.55
N GLY A 234 17.20 -13.11 -1.05
CA GLY A 234 16.88 -12.86 0.34
C GLY A 234 16.76 -11.37 0.67
N GLU A 235 16.69 -10.48 -0.31
CA GLU A 235 16.39 -9.08 -0.09
C GLU A 235 14.92 -8.93 0.35
N ALA A 236 14.65 -8.02 1.29
CA ALA A 236 13.31 -7.81 1.79
C ALA A 236 12.45 -7.10 0.74
N LEU A 237 11.36 -7.75 0.32
CA LEU A 237 10.37 -7.18 -0.59
C LEU A 237 9.36 -6.29 0.16
N ALA A 238 9.24 -6.45 1.48
CA ALA A 238 8.42 -5.65 2.36
C ALA A 238 9.05 -5.56 3.77
N ASP A 239 8.59 -4.59 4.55
CA ASP A 239 8.99 -4.45 5.95
C ASP A 239 8.65 -5.73 6.76
N GLU A 240 9.53 -6.05 7.72
CA GLU A 240 9.30 -7.13 8.70
C GLU A 240 8.14 -6.75 9.63
N VAL A 241 7.26 -7.70 9.91
CA VAL A 241 6.06 -7.49 10.74
C VAL A 241 6.05 -8.52 11.87
N SER A 242 5.75 -8.08 13.10
CA SER A 242 5.58 -8.95 14.27
C SER A 242 4.23 -8.70 14.95
N GLY A 243 3.64 -9.73 15.58
CA GLY A 243 2.40 -9.56 16.36
C GLY A 243 1.85 -10.85 16.98
N ILE A 244 0.84 -10.68 17.85
CA ILE A 244 0.06 -11.73 18.52
C ILE A 244 -1.43 -11.31 18.52
N PRO A 245 -2.33 -12.09 17.88
CA PRO A 245 -2.01 -12.90 16.72
C PRO A 245 -1.46 -12.03 15.59
N LEU A 246 -0.55 -12.59 14.79
CA LEU A 246 -0.14 -11.92 13.56
C LEU A 246 -1.22 -12.09 12.48
N VAL A 247 -1.80 -10.98 12.02
CA VAL A 247 -2.66 -10.95 10.83
C VAL A 247 -2.09 -9.90 9.88
N GLN A 248 -1.39 -10.35 8.84
CA GLN A 248 -0.71 -9.47 7.90
C GLN A 248 -1.16 -9.75 6.46
N ARG A 249 -1.30 -8.66 5.70
CA ARG A 249 -1.71 -8.70 4.29
C ARG A 249 -0.85 -7.74 3.49
N TRP A 250 -0.18 -8.26 2.47
CA TRP A 250 0.49 -7.47 1.46
C TRP A 250 -0.35 -7.50 0.18
N ASP A 251 -0.87 -6.35 -0.21
CA ASP A 251 -1.63 -6.19 -1.44
C ASP A 251 -0.73 -5.73 -2.59
N SER A 252 -1.02 -6.22 -3.80
CA SER A 252 -0.43 -5.75 -5.06
C SER A 252 1.11 -5.77 -5.09
N GLN A 253 1.71 -6.86 -4.64
CA GLN A 253 3.16 -7.06 -4.62
C GLN A 253 3.66 -7.62 -5.95
N ALA A 254 4.71 -7.03 -6.50
CA ALA A 254 5.50 -7.66 -7.55
C ALA A 254 6.40 -8.70 -6.90
N LEU A 255 6.10 -9.99 -7.08
CA LEU A 255 6.86 -11.09 -6.50
C LEU A 255 7.66 -11.78 -7.60
N PRO A 256 8.99 -11.63 -7.65
CA PRO A 256 9.82 -12.38 -8.60
C PRO A 256 9.70 -13.89 -8.39
N GLU A 257 9.93 -14.67 -9.45
CA GLU A 257 10.02 -16.13 -9.34
C GLU A 257 11.04 -16.53 -8.26
N GLY A 258 10.67 -17.48 -7.39
CA GLY A 258 11.49 -17.93 -6.27
C GLY A 258 11.43 -17.05 -5.01
N SER A 259 10.51 -16.07 -4.97
CA SER A 259 10.16 -15.38 -3.73
C SER A 259 9.70 -16.36 -2.65
N ARG A 260 9.96 -16.03 -1.39
CA ARG A 260 9.63 -16.85 -0.22
C ARG A 260 9.18 -15.99 0.94
N ILE A 261 8.40 -16.58 1.84
CA ILE A 261 8.04 -15.98 3.12
C ILE A 261 8.84 -16.65 4.25
N GLU A 262 9.49 -15.85 5.06
CA GLU A 262 10.29 -16.27 6.20
C GLU A 262 9.52 -16.01 7.50
N PHE A 263 9.57 -16.98 8.41
CA PHE A 263 8.93 -16.96 9.72
C PHE A 263 9.98 -17.08 10.80
N ARG A 264 9.76 -16.39 11.92
CA ARG A 264 10.59 -16.51 13.12
C ARG A 264 9.74 -16.30 14.36
N HIS A 265 9.92 -17.16 15.36
CA HIS A 265 9.46 -16.90 16.72
C HIS A 265 10.49 -16.02 17.45
N PRO A 266 10.13 -14.85 18.01
CA PRO A 266 11.11 -13.92 18.60
C PRO A 266 11.82 -14.48 19.84
N GLN A 267 11.16 -15.37 20.58
CA GLN A 267 11.70 -16.02 21.79
C GLN A 267 12.45 -17.34 21.51
N GLY A 268 12.52 -17.81 20.26
CA GLY A 268 13.16 -19.09 19.91
C GLY A 268 12.32 -20.34 20.19
N GLU A 269 11.02 -20.19 20.43
CA GLU A 269 10.07 -21.28 20.56
C GLU A 269 9.60 -21.76 19.17
N PRO A 270 8.93 -22.93 19.06
CA PRO A 270 8.29 -23.32 17.81
C PRO A 270 7.31 -22.26 17.29
N ILE A 271 7.30 -22.04 15.97
CA ILE A 271 6.39 -21.07 15.32
C ILE A 271 4.91 -21.44 15.48
N GLY A 272 4.59 -22.71 15.67
CA GLY A 272 3.20 -23.17 15.78
C GLY A 272 2.49 -23.19 14.42
N ARG A 273 1.20 -22.85 14.40
CA ARG A 273 0.40 -22.90 13.17
C ARG A 273 0.38 -21.59 12.41
N VAL A 274 0.59 -21.69 11.10
CA VAL A 274 0.55 -20.54 10.18
C VAL A 274 -0.33 -20.86 8.99
N MET A 275 -1.26 -19.96 8.70
CA MET A 275 -2.08 -20.03 7.49
C MET A 275 -1.66 -18.96 6.49
N LEU A 276 -1.45 -19.38 5.25
CA LEU A 276 -1.09 -18.53 4.12
C LEU A 276 -2.15 -18.58 3.03
N ARG A 277 -2.35 -17.47 2.34
CA ARG A 277 -3.18 -17.41 1.15
C ARG A 277 -2.53 -16.50 0.12
N LEU A 278 -2.24 -17.07 -1.04
CA LEU A 278 -1.69 -16.37 -2.19
C LEU A 278 -2.78 -16.21 -3.25
N GLU A 279 -2.97 -15.00 -3.75
CA GLU A 279 -3.94 -14.67 -4.79
C GLU A 279 -3.34 -13.72 -5.83
N GLN A 280 -3.82 -13.78 -7.06
CA GLN A 280 -3.56 -12.73 -8.05
C GLN A 280 -4.38 -11.48 -7.68
N ALA A 281 -3.71 -10.35 -7.47
CA ALA A 281 -4.34 -9.07 -7.16
C ALA A 281 -4.76 -8.29 -8.42
N GLY A 282 -4.07 -8.53 -9.54
CA GLY A 282 -4.32 -7.91 -10.84
C GLY A 282 -3.11 -8.07 -11.75
N PRO A 283 -3.22 -7.76 -13.05
CA PRO A 283 -2.09 -7.83 -13.96
C PRO A 283 -1.01 -6.83 -13.55
N MET A 284 0.26 -7.20 -13.77
CA MET A 284 1.37 -6.27 -13.71
C MET A 284 1.09 -5.12 -14.69
N PRO A 285 1.22 -3.84 -14.28
CA PRO A 285 1.13 -2.75 -15.22
C PRO A 285 2.23 -2.93 -16.28
N ASP A 286 1.87 -2.74 -17.56
CA ASP A 286 2.87 -2.64 -18.62
C ASP A 286 3.96 -1.66 -18.16
N PRO A 287 5.26 -2.00 -18.31
CA PRO A 287 6.32 -1.07 -17.97
C PRO A 287 5.99 0.24 -18.69
N GLU A 288 5.92 1.33 -17.92
CA GLU A 288 5.75 2.64 -18.54
C GLU A 288 6.83 2.74 -19.60
N PRO A 289 6.47 3.01 -20.87
CA PRO A 289 7.44 3.01 -21.94
C PRO A 289 8.56 3.93 -21.47
N GLU A 290 9.79 3.40 -21.41
CA GLU A 290 10.94 4.18 -20.97
C GLU A 290 10.87 5.47 -21.74
N VAL A 291 10.59 6.56 -21.02
CA VAL A 291 10.50 7.86 -21.64
C VAL A 291 11.93 8.14 -22.06
N VAL A 292 12.21 7.84 -23.32
CA VAL A 292 13.37 8.35 -24.05
C VAL A 292 13.10 9.84 -24.17
N ALA A 293 13.23 10.55 -23.05
CA ALA A 293 13.38 11.98 -23.06
C ALA A 293 14.66 12.17 -23.85
N GLY A 294 14.51 12.52 -25.14
CA GLY A 294 15.65 12.84 -25.98
C GLY A 294 16.49 13.80 -25.18
N SER A 295 17.71 13.43 -24.82
CA SER A 295 18.53 14.30 -23.99
C SER A 295 18.65 15.67 -24.68
N LEU A 296 19.03 16.73 -23.96
CA LEU A 296 19.28 18.03 -24.62
C LEU A 296 20.34 17.91 -25.74
N ALA A 297 21.20 16.89 -25.67
CA ALA A 297 22.16 16.54 -26.72
C ALA A 297 21.50 15.96 -27.99
N GLU A 298 20.35 15.30 -27.86
CA GLU A 298 19.55 14.70 -28.93
C GLU A 298 18.46 15.63 -29.46
N ALA A 299 18.44 16.89 -29.02
CA ALA A 299 17.44 17.85 -29.45
C ALA A 299 17.40 17.99 -30.99
N HIS A 300 16.21 17.88 -31.55
CA HIS A 300 15.98 17.97 -32.98
C HIS A 300 16.33 19.38 -33.50
N PRO A 301 17.27 19.52 -34.46
CA PRO A 301 17.54 20.80 -35.08
C PRO A 301 16.32 21.26 -35.88
N LEU A 302 15.86 22.48 -35.63
CA LEU A 302 14.76 23.10 -36.35
C LEU A 302 15.26 24.38 -37.02
N ALA A 303 15.31 24.42 -38.36
CA ALA A 303 15.73 25.62 -39.07
C ALA A 303 14.56 26.62 -39.19
N PRO A 304 14.86 27.90 -39.50
CA PRO A 304 13.83 28.85 -39.89
C PRO A 304 12.96 28.32 -41.03
N ASP A 305 11.65 28.49 -40.89
CA ASP A 305 10.62 28.06 -41.85
C ASP A 305 10.43 26.53 -41.97
N ASP A 306 11.16 25.73 -41.15
CA ASP A 306 10.92 24.29 -41.03
C ASP A 306 9.64 24.02 -40.23
N ALA A 307 8.96 22.94 -40.63
CA ALA A 307 7.90 22.30 -39.86
C ALA A 307 8.36 20.89 -39.46
N PHE A 308 8.26 20.57 -38.17
CA PHE A 308 8.50 19.24 -37.65
C PHE A 308 7.20 18.66 -37.14
N GLU A 309 6.83 17.48 -37.62
CA GLU A 309 5.69 16.73 -37.13
C GLU A 309 6.20 15.48 -36.43
N ALA A 310 5.82 15.31 -35.17
CA ALA A 310 6.11 14.09 -34.43
C ALA A 310 4.89 13.65 -33.63
N GLU A 311 4.83 12.34 -33.47
CA GLU A 311 3.87 11.68 -32.61
C GLU A 311 4.45 11.70 -31.19
N LEU A 312 3.71 12.27 -30.24
CA LEU A 312 4.12 12.30 -28.83
C LEU A 312 3.46 11.14 -28.09
N LEU A 313 4.26 10.33 -27.40
CA LEU A 313 3.78 9.34 -26.44
C LEU A 313 3.55 9.99 -25.07
N PRO A 314 2.55 9.54 -24.28
CA PRO A 314 2.31 10.09 -22.94
C PRO A 314 3.60 10.18 -22.14
N ASP A 315 3.81 11.34 -21.53
CA ASP A 315 4.99 11.66 -20.70
C ASP A 315 6.34 11.74 -21.45
N GLU A 316 6.35 11.54 -22.77
CA GLU A 316 7.50 11.78 -23.64
C GLU A 316 7.86 13.27 -23.68
N ARG A 317 9.17 13.54 -23.61
CA ARG A 317 9.72 14.89 -23.73
C ARG A 317 10.51 14.99 -25.02
N MET A 318 10.15 15.94 -25.88
CA MET A 318 10.91 16.22 -27.10
C MET A 318 11.66 17.54 -26.99
N TYR A 319 12.97 17.47 -27.20
CA TYR A 319 13.82 18.65 -27.19
C TYR A 319 14.03 19.11 -28.63
N PHE A 320 13.91 20.41 -28.85
CA PHE A 320 14.18 21.07 -30.12
C PHE A 320 15.26 22.13 -29.90
N ARG A 321 16.22 22.17 -30.84
CA ARG A 321 17.26 23.20 -30.87
C ARG A 321 17.09 24.04 -32.12
N PHE A 322 17.16 25.35 -31.98
CA PHE A 322 17.16 26.24 -33.13
C PHE A 322 18.21 27.33 -32.93
N SER A 323 18.83 27.75 -34.03
CA SER A 323 19.80 28.84 -34.04
C SER A 323 19.20 30.03 -34.77
N LEU A 324 19.07 31.15 -34.06
CA LEU A 324 18.62 32.41 -34.64
C LEU A 324 19.85 33.24 -35.04
N PRO A 325 20.01 33.63 -36.31
CA PRO A 325 21.02 34.61 -36.69
C PRO A 325 20.74 35.93 -35.94
N LEU A 326 21.73 36.51 -35.27
CA LEU A 326 21.57 37.76 -34.51
C LEU A 326 21.06 38.91 -35.40
N GLU A 327 21.45 38.89 -36.67
CA GLU A 327 21.07 39.87 -37.70
C GLU A 327 19.57 39.85 -38.04
N ARG A 328 18.88 38.71 -37.84
CA ARG A 328 17.44 38.57 -38.07
C ARG A 328 16.58 38.89 -36.86
N LEU A 329 17.18 39.23 -35.72
CA LEU A 329 16.42 39.63 -34.51
C LEU A 329 15.96 41.09 -34.57
N ASP A 330 16.47 41.89 -35.50
CA ASP A 330 16.02 43.28 -35.68
C ASP A 330 14.72 43.34 -36.49
N GLY A 331 13.62 43.53 -35.77
CA GLY A 331 12.30 43.82 -36.35
C GLY A 331 11.45 42.61 -36.73
N GLN A 332 11.91 41.38 -36.50
CA GLN A 332 11.13 40.17 -36.80
C GLN A 332 10.59 39.51 -35.53
N ALA A 333 9.33 39.11 -35.58
CA ALA A 333 8.69 38.30 -34.56
C ALA A 333 8.74 36.83 -34.99
N TRP A 334 9.45 36.00 -34.24
CA TRP A 334 9.52 34.56 -34.51
C TRP A 334 8.36 33.87 -33.85
N THR A 335 7.58 33.11 -34.61
CA THR A 335 6.45 32.36 -34.07
C THR A 335 6.76 30.88 -34.03
N ILE A 336 6.77 30.28 -32.85
CA ILE A 336 6.68 28.82 -32.71
C ILE A 336 5.20 28.47 -32.57
N ARG A 337 4.69 27.60 -33.44
CA ARG A 337 3.32 27.08 -33.34
C ARG A 337 3.40 25.60 -33.03
N ALA A 338 2.88 25.19 -31.88
CA ALA A 338 2.64 23.79 -31.57
C ALA A 338 1.16 23.49 -31.80
N LYS A 339 0.85 22.51 -32.65
CA LYS A 339 -0.53 22.08 -32.92
C LYS A 339 -0.72 20.62 -32.52
N GLY A 340 -1.43 20.40 -31.41
CA GLY A 340 -1.85 19.06 -30.99
C GLY A 340 -3.13 18.61 -31.70
N TRP A 341 -3.14 17.41 -32.28
CA TRP A 341 -4.34 16.80 -32.86
C TRP A 341 -4.90 15.72 -31.95
N ALA A 342 -6.15 15.85 -31.51
CA ALA A 342 -6.90 14.78 -30.85
C ALA A 342 -7.93 14.20 -31.83
N ALA A 343 -7.77 12.95 -32.23
CA ALA A 343 -8.46 12.37 -33.40
C ALA A 343 -10.00 12.30 -33.32
N ARG A 344 -10.63 12.52 -32.16
CA ARG A 344 -12.10 12.38 -32.00
C ARG A 344 -12.88 13.67 -31.81
N HIS A 345 -12.23 14.82 -31.67
CA HIS A 345 -12.91 16.11 -31.67
C HIS A 345 -12.05 17.15 -32.40
N TRP A 346 -12.64 17.89 -33.34
CA TRP A 346 -11.98 18.91 -34.18
C TRP A 346 -11.51 20.17 -33.41
N SER A 347 -11.15 20.03 -32.14
CA SER A 347 -10.52 21.09 -31.36
C SER A 347 -9.01 21.01 -31.55
N SER A 348 -8.46 21.89 -32.38
CA SER A 348 -7.02 22.18 -32.38
C SER A 348 -6.72 23.12 -31.22
N ALA A 349 -5.77 22.73 -30.36
CA ALA A 349 -5.17 23.64 -29.41
C ALA A 349 -3.92 24.23 -30.06
N TRP A 350 -3.81 25.56 -30.03
CA TRP A 350 -2.65 26.28 -30.53
C TRP A 350 -1.99 26.97 -29.35
N ALA A 351 -0.68 26.82 -29.28
CA ALA A 351 0.15 27.69 -28.49
C ALA A 351 1.12 28.40 -29.43
N THR A 352 1.18 29.72 -29.29
CA THR A 352 1.91 30.63 -30.16
C THR A 352 2.84 31.45 -29.28
N TRP A 353 4.14 31.37 -29.55
CA TRP A 353 5.14 32.18 -28.85
C TRP A 353 5.79 33.12 -29.83
N SER A 354 5.81 34.42 -29.54
CA SER A 354 6.55 35.40 -30.33
C SER A 354 7.83 35.84 -29.62
N LEU A 355 8.98 35.73 -30.29
CA LEU A 355 10.24 36.32 -29.83
C LEU A 355 10.52 37.62 -30.61
N SER A 356 10.67 38.75 -29.92
CA SER A 356 11.05 40.04 -30.53
C SER A 356 12.07 40.81 -29.69
N ARG A 357 12.93 41.60 -30.34
CA ARG A 357 13.86 42.52 -29.67
C ARG A 357 13.11 43.72 -29.09
N ASN A 358 13.53 44.18 -27.91
CA ASN A 358 12.92 45.33 -27.23
C ASN A 358 12.99 46.62 -28.10
N PRO A 359 11.87 47.26 -28.46
CA PRO A 359 11.88 48.48 -29.28
C PRO A 359 12.46 49.71 -28.55
N ALA A 360 12.69 49.65 -27.23
CA ALA A 360 13.09 50.80 -26.42
C ALA A 360 14.61 51.13 -26.39
N GLY A 361 15.44 50.50 -27.22
CA GLY A 361 16.87 50.86 -27.39
C GLY A 361 17.77 50.68 -26.16
N LYS A 362 17.31 50.01 -25.08
CA LYS A 362 18.10 49.74 -23.87
C LYS A 362 18.43 48.24 -23.76
N GLY A 363 19.59 47.86 -24.30
CA GLY A 363 20.24 46.56 -24.09
C GLY A 363 19.64 45.36 -24.87
N PRO A 364 20.42 44.29 -25.10
CA PRO A 364 19.92 43.05 -25.71
C PRO A 364 19.03 42.31 -24.71
N GLY A 365 17.71 42.37 -24.92
CA GLY A 365 16.73 41.55 -24.20
C GLY A 365 15.67 41.06 -25.17
N ALA A 366 15.41 39.75 -25.13
CA ALA A 366 14.34 39.10 -25.89
C ALA A 366 13.07 39.01 -25.03
N TRP A 367 11.91 39.28 -25.62
CA TRP A 367 10.61 39.14 -24.95
C TRP A 367 9.91 37.88 -25.47
N LEU A 368 9.30 37.12 -24.56
CA LEU A 368 8.43 35.99 -24.88
C LEU A 368 7.01 36.33 -24.45
N SER A 369 6.05 36.24 -25.37
CA SER A 369 4.61 36.31 -25.05
C SER A 369 3.96 34.97 -25.37
N ASN A 370 2.93 34.59 -24.61
CA ASN A 370 2.17 33.35 -24.83
C ASN A 370 0.68 33.69 -24.99
N ALA A 371 0.06 33.16 -26.04
CA ALA A 371 -1.39 33.18 -26.21
C ALA A 371 -1.91 31.74 -26.40
N CYS A 372 -2.74 31.27 -25.47
CA CYS A 372 -3.55 30.06 -25.62
C CYS A 372 -4.96 30.47 -26.02
N SER A 373 -5.40 30.10 -27.23
CA SER A 373 -6.73 30.48 -27.72
C SER A 373 -7.41 29.35 -28.50
N ARG A 374 -8.74 29.31 -28.45
CA ARG A 374 -9.58 28.51 -29.37
C ARG A 374 -9.88 29.27 -30.68
N ARG A 375 -9.49 30.54 -30.81
CA ARG A 375 -9.61 31.43 -31.98
C ARG A 375 -8.55 32.55 -31.91
N PRO A 376 -7.99 33.02 -33.05
CA PRO A 376 -6.81 33.88 -33.04
C PRO A 376 -7.18 35.32 -32.66
N GLU A 377 -6.94 35.71 -31.41
CA GLU A 377 -6.81 37.11 -31.01
C GLU A 377 -5.54 37.26 -30.17
N THR A 378 -4.67 38.18 -30.58
CA THR A 378 -3.38 38.47 -29.97
C THR A 378 -3.59 39.22 -28.66
N ILE A 379 -3.23 38.63 -27.52
CA ILE A 379 -3.26 39.32 -26.22
C ILE A 379 -1.85 39.78 -25.88
N THR A 380 -1.67 41.10 -25.81
CA THR A 380 -0.42 41.75 -25.41
C THR A 380 -0.51 42.16 -23.95
N TRP A 381 0.38 41.69 -23.08
CA TRP A 381 0.46 42.14 -21.70
C TRP A 381 1.43 43.32 -21.59
N GLN A 382 0.97 44.46 -21.06
CA GLN A 382 1.81 45.59 -20.67
C GLN A 382 1.86 45.66 -19.13
N TRP A 383 3.07 45.71 -18.58
CA TRP A 383 3.29 46.05 -17.17
C TRP A 383 3.99 47.41 -17.07
N PRO A 384 3.44 48.39 -16.33
CA PRO A 384 4.18 49.56 -15.91
C PRO A 384 4.89 49.28 -14.57
N TRP A 385 6.16 49.69 -14.48
CA TRP A 385 6.98 49.69 -13.25
C TRP A 385 6.56 50.80 -12.27
N PRO A 386 7.05 50.83 -11.00
CA PRO A 386 7.28 49.73 -10.08
C PRO A 386 6.53 49.95 -8.73
N ILE A 387 6.10 48.86 -8.09
CA ILE A 387 5.78 48.90 -6.65
C ILE A 387 6.54 47.74 -5.99
N ALA A 388 7.33 48.11 -4.99
CA ALA A 388 8.02 47.20 -4.10
C ALA A 388 7.10 46.79 -2.94
N VAL A 389 6.78 45.50 -2.79
CA VAL A 389 6.39 44.85 -1.52
C VAL A 389 6.67 43.33 -1.65
N PRO A 390 7.01 42.60 -0.55
CA PRO A 390 7.68 41.31 -0.61
C PRO A 390 6.74 40.09 -0.49
N ASN A 391 7.28 38.92 -0.86
CA ASN A 391 6.76 37.55 -0.76
C ASN A 391 5.72 37.06 -1.78
N PRO A 392 5.77 35.76 -2.14
CA PRO A 392 5.14 35.22 -3.34
C PRO A 392 3.65 34.94 -3.14
N ILE A 393 2.86 35.34 -4.13
CA ILE A 393 1.46 34.91 -4.26
C ILE A 393 1.49 33.48 -4.84
N HIS A 394 1.19 32.50 -3.97
CA HIS A 394 0.64 31.22 -4.38
C HIS A 394 -0.80 31.43 -4.86
N CYS A 395 -1.11 31.03 -6.10
CA CYS A 395 -2.48 30.84 -6.55
C CYS A 395 -2.67 29.38 -6.97
N GLU A 396 -3.10 28.55 -6.01
CA GLU A 396 -3.90 27.36 -6.31
C GLU A 396 -5.37 27.71 -6.04
N LEU A 397 -6.22 27.53 -7.05
CA LEU A 397 -7.67 27.49 -6.88
C LEU A 397 -8.11 26.03 -7.05
N PRO A 398 -8.61 25.36 -5.99
CA PRO A 398 -9.30 24.09 -6.13
C PRO A 398 -10.78 24.35 -6.48
N CYS A 399 -11.24 23.82 -7.60
CA CYS A 399 -12.66 23.57 -7.78
C CYS A 399 -13.03 22.31 -6.99
N SER A 400 -13.93 22.44 -6.02
CA SER A 400 -14.44 21.38 -5.14
C SER A 400 -15.16 20.25 -5.91
N PRO A 401 -15.17 19.00 -5.41
CA PRO A 401 -15.47 17.80 -6.19
C PRO A 401 -16.93 17.37 -6.04
N THR A 402 -17.60 17.07 -7.16
CA THR A 402 -18.66 16.07 -7.17
C THR A 402 -18.59 15.26 -8.46
N ARG A 403 -18.62 13.94 -8.30
CA ARG A 403 -18.52 12.86 -9.29
C ARG A 403 -17.10 12.53 -9.77
N ARG A 404 -16.63 11.36 -9.30
CA ARG A 404 -15.48 10.63 -9.85
C ARG A 404 -15.66 10.50 -11.37
N ARG A 405 -14.89 11.30 -12.12
CA ARG A 405 -14.55 11.04 -13.52
C ARG A 405 -13.13 10.49 -13.54
N PRO A 406 -12.75 9.68 -14.55
CA PRO A 406 -11.38 9.18 -14.67
C PRO A 406 -10.41 10.36 -14.71
N MET A 407 -9.27 10.22 -14.01
CA MET A 407 -8.21 11.22 -13.96
C MET A 407 -7.81 11.63 -15.39
N ALA A 408 -7.90 12.92 -15.70
CA ALA A 408 -7.39 13.45 -16.95
C ALA A 408 -5.85 13.35 -16.92
N ARG A 409 -5.24 12.78 -17.98
CA ARG A 409 -3.79 12.84 -18.18
C ARG A 409 -3.40 14.22 -18.71
N TRP A 410 -2.27 14.76 -18.24
CA TRP A 410 -1.81 16.13 -18.52
C TRP A 410 -0.44 16.09 -19.18
N TRP A 411 -0.19 16.97 -20.15
CA TRP A 411 1.12 17.15 -20.79
C TRP A 411 1.76 18.45 -20.31
N SER A 412 3.09 18.50 -20.19
CA SER A 412 3.84 19.68 -19.73
C SER A 412 4.95 20.07 -20.72
N LEU A 413 4.79 21.20 -21.40
CA LEU A 413 5.78 21.81 -22.29
C LEU A 413 6.62 22.86 -21.54
N TRP A 414 7.94 22.82 -21.75
CA TRP A 414 8.97 23.70 -21.21
C TRP A 414 9.73 24.42 -22.35
N ILE A 415 10.21 25.63 -22.13
CA ILE A 415 11.07 26.34 -23.10
C ILE A 415 12.29 26.84 -22.33
N VAL A 416 13.51 26.64 -22.86
CA VAL A 416 14.76 27.01 -22.18
C VAL A 416 15.60 27.88 -23.11
N ALA A 417 15.65 29.18 -22.86
CA ALA A 417 16.55 30.07 -23.58
C ALA A 417 17.89 30.20 -22.85
N THR A 418 19.00 30.07 -23.58
CA THR A 418 20.36 30.30 -23.06
C THR A 418 21.02 31.41 -23.86
N GLY A 419 21.59 32.42 -23.19
CA GLY A 419 22.35 33.49 -23.84
C GLY A 419 23.32 34.17 -22.87
N PRO A 420 24.42 34.77 -23.36
CA PRO A 420 25.40 35.43 -22.51
C PRO A 420 24.78 36.67 -21.85
N CYS A 421 24.79 36.72 -20.52
CA CYS A 421 24.20 37.80 -19.72
C CYS A 421 25.34 38.62 -19.06
N PRO A 422 25.54 39.91 -19.39
CA PRO A 422 26.74 40.65 -18.97
C PRO A 422 26.74 41.20 -17.54
N TRP A 423 25.81 40.79 -16.66
CA TRP A 423 25.71 41.33 -15.29
C TRP A 423 25.43 40.18 -14.32
N GLY A 424 26.42 39.83 -13.51
CA GLY A 424 26.34 38.76 -12.52
C GLY A 424 25.72 39.22 -11.20
N THR A 425 24.79 38.43 -10.67
CA THR A 425 24.79 37.90 -9.29
C THR A 425 23.61 36.93 -9.16
N ALA A 426 23.91 35.66 -8.86
CA ALA A 426 22.93 34.59 -8.77
C ALA A 426 22.66 34.22 -7.30
N PHE A 427 21.39 34.03 -6.93
CA PHE A 427 21.01 33.28 -5.73
C PHE A 427 20.73 31.83 -6.13
N LEU A 428 21.43 30.90 -5.47
CA LEU A 428 21.33 29.45 -5.66
C LEU A 428 20.35 28.83 -4.65
N TRP A 429 19.46 27.96 -5.12
CA TRP A 429 18.88 26.85 -4.37
C TRP A 429 19.10 25.57 -5.20
N PRO A 430 19.48 24.41 -4.65
CA PRO A 430 20.11 23.38 -5.45
C PRO A 430 19.11 22.30 -5.86
N ALA A 431 19.07 22.03 -7.16
CA ALA A 431 19.05 20.69 -7.74
C ALA A 431 19.21 20.85 -9.25
N LEU A 432 20.44 20.64 -9.74
CA LEU A 432 20.91 20.27 -11.08
C LEU A 432 22.30 20.90 -11.35
N SER A 433 23.20 20.09 -11.90
CA SER A 433 24.62 20.37 -12.16
C SER A 433 24.91 21.70 -12.89
N PRO A 434 26.11 22.28 -12.72
CA PRO A 434 26.46 23.57 -13.30
C PRO A 434 26.69 23.47 -14.80
N VAL A 435 25.85 24.14 -15.59
CA VAL A 435 26.19 24.58 -16.94
C VAL A 435 26.61 26.04 -16.84
N SER A 436 27.78 26.36 -17.39
CA SER A 436 28.39 27.68 -17.40
C SER A 436 27.51 28.76 -18.06
N ASP A 437 27.39 29.89 -17.37
CA ASP A 437 26.96 31.23 -17.82
C ASP A 437 25.71 31.33 -18.73
N GLY A 438 24.54 31.26 -18.09
CA GLY A 438 23.28 31.73 -18.69
C GLY A 438 22.11 31.66 -17.70
N ALA A 439 21.25 32.69 -17.69
CA ALA A 439 19.99 32.65 -16.94
C ALA A 439 18.97 31.77 -17.67
N ILE A 440 18.39 30.79 -16.97
CA ILE A 440 17.35 29.89 -17.49
C ILE A 440 15.99 30.46 -17.08
N PHE A 441 15.14 30.76 -18.06
CA PHE A 441 13.73 31.09 -17.83
C PHE A 441 12.87 29.95 -18.39
N GLY A 442 12.07 29.30 -17.54
CA GLY A 442 11.14 28.24 -17.94
C GLY A 442 9.68 28.69 -17.80
N TYR A 443 8.85 28.39 -18.79
CA TYR A 443 7.40 28.56 -18.73
C TYR A 443 6.73 27.19 -18.86
N ARG A 444 5.70 26.93 -18.05
CA ARG A 444 4.93 25.68 -18.05
C ARG A 444 3.57 25.90 -18.70
N CYS A 445 3.25 25.13 -19.74
CA CYS A 445 1.89 25.08 -20.30
C CYS A 445 1.31 23.68 -20.18
N ARG A 446 0.05 23.56 -19.74
CA ARG A 446 -0.66 22.28 -19.58
C ARG A 446 -1.68 22.10 -20.70
N ILE A 447 -1.56 21.02 -21.49
CA ILE A 447 -2.53 20.66 -22.53
C ILE A 447 -3.36 19.45 -22.04
N PRO A 448 -4.70 19.55 -21.92
CA PRO A 448 -5.54 18.45 -21.47
C PRO A 448 -5.78 17.43 -22.60
N VAL A 449 -5.70 16.13 -22.30
CA VAL A 449 -6.02 15.05 -23.24
C VAL A 449 -7.08 14.11 -22.66
N THR A 450 -7.95 13.59 -23.54
CA THR A 450 -9.06 12.70 -23.16
C THR A 450 -8.59 11.23 -23.22
N PRO A 451 -8.88 10.40 -22.19
CA PRO A 451 -8.55 8.97 -22.21
C PRO A 451 -9.21 8.23 -23.40
N GLY A 452 -8.46 7.40 -24.12
CA GLY A 452 -8.97 6.57 -25.23
C GLY A 452 -8.90 7.19 -26.64
N ALA A 453 -8.21 8.32 -26.82
CA ALA A 453 -7.92 8.87 -28.15
C ALA A 453 -6.74 8.12 -28.81
N SER A 454 -6.73 8.02 -30.15
CA SER A 454 -5.51 7.63 -30.87
C SER A 454 -4.42 8.71 -30.69
N ARG A 455 -3.17 8.29 -30.87
CA ARG A 455 -1.95 9.04 -30.54
C ARG A 455 -1.97 10.50 -31.06
N PRO A 456 -1.62 11.49 -30.21
CA PRO A 456 -1.59 12.88 -30.62
C PRO A 456 -0.35 13.20 -31.45
N SER A 457 -0.51 13.95 -32.55
CA SER A 457 0.62 14.55 -33.28
C SER A 457 0.79 16.01 -32.91
N VAL A 458 2.05 16.45 -32.83
CA VAL A 458 2.42 17.87 -32.66
C VAL A 458 3.19 18.32 -33.88
N THR A 459 2.68 19.36 -34.56
CA THR A 459 3.43 20.10 -35.56
C THR A 459 4.06 21.33 -34.92
N VAL A 460 5.38 21.48 -35.02
CA VAL A 460 6.15 22.66 -34.65
C VAL A 460 6.60 23.36 -35.92
N SER A 461 6.13 24.57 -36.20
CA SER A 461 6.59 25.37 -37.35
C SER A 461 7.21 26.67 -36.90
N THR A 462 8.27 27.11 -37.59
CA THR A 462 8.76 28.50 -37.49
C THR A 462 8.37 29.30 -38.72
N SER A 463 8.31 30.63 -38.62
CA SER A 463 8.07 31.50 -39.77
C SER A 463 8.90 32.78 -39.65
N SER A 464 9.59 33.18 -40.73
CA SER A 464 10.35 34.44 -40.80
C SER A 464 9.83 35.38 -41.90
N GLY A 465 9.93 36.70 -41.67
CA GLY A 465 9.77 37.72 -42.73
C GLY A 465 11.14 38.03 -43.35
N SER A 466 11.26 38.44 -44.60
CA SER A 466 12.56 38.39 -45.32
C SER A 466 13.52 39.57 -45.15
N THR A 467 14.84 39.30 -45.09
CA THR A 467 15.95 39.85 -45.94
C THR A 467 17.27 39.02 -45.74
N GLU A 468 18.23 39.14 -46.69
CA GLU A 468 19.43 38.29 -46.95
C GLU A 468 20.55 38.26 -45.86
N PRO A 469 21.49 37.26 -45.87
CA PRO A 469 22.24 36.83 -44.68
C PRO A 469 23.75 37.15 -44.63
N THR A 470 24.33 37.21 -43.40
CA THR A 470 25.72 36.81 -43.05
C THR A 470 25.83 36.21 -41.63
N ARG A 471 27.03 35.74 -41.19
CA ARG A 471 27.23 34.73 -40.12
C ARG A 471 27.57 35.29 -38.73
N ALA A 472 26.65 35.11 -37.77
CA ALA A 472 26.85 34.50 -36.42
C ALA A 472 25.49 34.42 -35.68
N GLY A 473 25.19 33.29 -34.99
CA GLY A 473 23.87 33.02 -34.41
C GLY A 473 23.88 32.76 -32.90
N ALA A 474 22.76 33.03 -32.24
CA ALA A 474 22.45 32.64 -30.87
C ALA A 474 21.66 31.31 -30.88
N THR A 475 21.95 30.40 -29.94
CA THR A 475 21.28 29.09 -29.83
C THR A 475 20.24 29.12 -28.72
N THR A 476 19.02 28.70 -29.03
CA THR A 476 17.88 28.66 -28.11
C THR A 476 17.26 27.26 -28.11
N TRP A 477 16.73 26.81 -26.96
CA TRP A 477 16.17 25.48 -26.78
C TRP A 477 14.66 25.53 -26.47
N LEU A 478 13.92 24.55 -26.97
CA LEU A 478 12.50 24.31 -26.72
C LEU A 478 12.33 22.85 -26.25
N VAL A 479 11.48 22.57 -25.28
CA VAL A 479 11.29 21.25 -24.67
C VAL A 479 9.80 20.93 -24.60
N VAL A 480 9.25 20.29 -25.62
CA VAL A 480 7.82 19.93 -25.70
C VAL A 480 7.47 18.79 -24.78
#